data_AF-A0AAP6ZYV5-F1
#
_entry.id   AF-A0AAP6ZYV5-F1
#
_cell.length_a   1.000
_cell.length_b   1.000
_cell.length_c   1.000
_cell.angle_alpha   90.00
_cell.angle_beta   90.00
_cell.angle_gamma   90.00
#
_symmetry.space_group_name_H-M   'P 1'
#
loop_
_entity.id
_entity.type
_entity.pdbx_description
1 polymer ?
#
loop_
_entity_poly.entity_id
_entity_poly.type
_entity_poly.pdbx_seq_one_letter_code
_entity_poly.pdbx_strand_id
1 'polypeptide(L)' 'METVNLKDLEPGSYVSVNGEITTKERAEQLIASGYRPSSLNTVSEAYIQDALDALRCDRLAGREPEDYCAPDPNAKRIIY' A
#
# COMPACT_ATOMS: atom_id res chain seq x y z
N MET A 1 17.19 0.77 -3.29
CA MET A 1 15.75 1.05 -3.28
C MET A 1 15.34 1.25 -4.73
N GLU A 2 14.57 0.32 -5.29
CA GLU A 2 14.14 0.39 -6.70
C GLU A 2 13.02 1.43 -6.87
N THR A 3 12.92 2.00 -8.07
CA THR A 3 11.90 2.98 -8.44
C THR A 3 11.05 2.49 -9.61
N VAL A 4 9.75 2.80 -9.60
CA VAL A 4 8.80 2.47 -10.67
C VAL A 4 7.94 3.70 -10.99
N ASN A 5 7.48 3.88 -12.23
CA ASN A 5 6.53 4.96 -12.51
C ASN A 5 5.11 4.52 -12.19
N LEU A 6 4.30 5.44 -11.66
CA LEU A 6 2.89 5.19 -11.35
C LEU A 6 2.12 4.70 -12.58
N LYS A 7 2.44 5.24 -13.75
CA LYS A 7 1.80 4.88 -15.02
C LYS A 7 2.08 3.43 -15.45
N ASP A 8 3.24 2.89 -15.08
CA ASP A 8 3.67 1.54 -15.44
C ASP A 8 3.04 0.46 -14.56
N LEU A 9 2.39 0.85 -13.45
CA LEU A 9 1.66 -0.09 -12.60
C LEU A 9 0.39 -0.60 -13.29
N GLU A 10 0.02 -1.84 -13.02
CA GLU A 10 -1.23 -2.40 -13.56
C GLU A 10 -2.45 -1.69 -12.95
N PRO A 11 -3.55 -1.54 -13.70
CA PRO A 11 -4.83 -1.09 -13.14
C PRO A 11 -5.26 -1.95 -11.96
N GLY A 12 -5.83 -1.35 -10.92
CA GLY A 12 -6.20 -2.03 -9.68
C GLY A 12 -5.04 -2.35 -8.73
N SER A 13 -3.80 -2.02 -9.07
CA SER A 13 -2.65 -2.22 -8.17
C SER A 13 -2.82 -1.42 -6.88
N TYR A 14 -2.37 -2.00 -5.77
CA TYR A 14 -2.32 -1.32 -4.49
C TYR A 14 -1.03 -0.53 -4.32
N VAL A 15 -1.16 0.66 -3.77
CA VAL A 15 -0.06 1.59 -3.49
C VAL A 15 -0.22 2.16 -2.08
N SER A 16 0.90 2.45 -1.44
CA SER A 16 0.95 3.12 -0.15
C SER A 16 1.21 4.60 -0.37
N VAL A 17 0.27 5.44 0.07
CA VAL A 17 0.33 6.90 0.05
C VAL A 17 0.51 7.37 1.50
N ASN A 18 1.69 7.86 1.87
CA ASN A 18 2.00 8.26 3.25
C ASN A 18 1.76 7.17 4.31
N GLY A 19 1.88 5.89 3.94
CA GLY A 19 1.60 4.76 4.83
C GLY A 19 0.19 4.19 4.70
N GLU A 20 -0.75 4.93 4.10
CA GLU A 20 -2.11 4.44 3.85
C GLU A 20 -2.19 3.67 2.54
N ILE A 21 -2.76 2.46 2.58
CA ILE A 21 -2.91 1.63 1.38
C ILE A 21 -4.16 2.05 0.62
N THR A 22 -4.00 2.32 -0.66
CA THR A 22 -5.09 2.68 -1.57
C THR A 22 -4.83 2.09 -2.96
N THR A 23 -5.76 2.30 -3.90
CA THR A 23 -5.58 1.85 -5.28
C THR A 23 -4.79 2.88 -6.10
N LYS A 24 -4.12 2.41 -7.15
CA LYS A 24 -3.42 3.25 -8.13
C LYS A 24 -4.31 4.41 -8.61
N GLU A 25 -5.53 4.12 -9.02
CA GLU A 25 -6.46 5.09 -9.59
C GLU A 25 -6.82 6.17 -8.57
N ARG A 26 -6.97 5.79 -7.30
CA ARG A 26 -7.23 6.74 -6.23
C ARG A 26 -6.03 7.64 -5.99
N ALA A 27 -4.81 7.07 -6.00
CA ALA A 27 -3.59 7.85 -5.90
C ALA A 27 -3.43 8.82 -7.09
N GLU A 28 -3.72 8.38 -8.32
CA GLU A 28 -3.72 9.23 -9.51
C GLU A 28 -4.71 10.40 -9.40
N GLN A 29 -5.93 10.14 -8.90
CA GLN A 29 -6.91 11.19 -8.64
C GLN A 29 -6.42 12.21 -7.61
N LEU A 30 -5.80 11.74 -6.52
CA LEU A 30 -5.23 12.62 -5.50
C LEU A 30 -4.14 13.51 -6.09
N ILE A 31 -3.19 12.91 -6.82
CA ILE A 31 -2.10 13.64 -7.48
C ILE A 31 -2.65 14.67 -8.48
N ALA A 32 -3.64 14.29 -9.29
CA ALA A 32 -4.28 15.19 -10.26
C ALA A 32 -5.02 16.36 -9.59
N SER A 33 -5.51 16.19 -8.36
CA SER A 33 -6.12 17.27 -7.58
C SER A 33 -5.10 18.25 -6.95
N GLY A 34 -3.80 18.03 -7.17
CA GLY A 34 -2.71 18.85 -6.64
C GLY A 34 -2.13 18.36 -5.32
N TYR A 35 -2.62 17.23 -4.80
CA TYR A 35 -2.04 16.59 -3.61
C TYR A 35 -0.63 16.07 -3.91
N ARG A 36 0.31 16.34 -3.01
CA ARG A 36 1.69 15.88 -3.11
C ARG A 36 2.02 14.96 -1.94
N PRO A 37 1.89 13.63 -2.09
CA PRO A 37 2.28 12.71 -1.04
C PRO A 37 3.77 12.85 -0.71
N SER A 38 4.09 12.75 0.58
CA SER A 38 5.47 12.75 1.09
C SER A 38 6.16 11.41 0.82
N SER A 39 5.39 10.31 0.83
CA SER A 39 5.85 9.00 0.38
C SER A 39 4.80 8.33 -0.50
N LEU A 40 5.27 7.70 -1.57
CA LEU A 40 4.45 6.89 -2.47
C LEU A 40 5.24 5.63 -2.84
N ASN A 41 4.72 4.46 -2.46
CA ASN A 41 5.39 3.18 -2.66
C ASN A 41 4.42 2.12 -3.20
N THR A 42 4.93 1.12 -3.91
CA THR A 42 4.14 -0.07 -4.26
C THR A 42 3.88 -0.90 -3.02
N VAL A 43 2.77 -1.63 -3.03
CA VAL A 43 2.45 -2.64 -2.03
C VAL A 43 2.41 -3.99 -2.72
N SER A 44 3.15 -4.96 -2.19
CA SER A 44 3.14 -6.32 -2.72
C SER A 44 1.90 -7.09 -2.28
N GLU A 45 1.43 -8.02 -3.11
CA GLU A 45 0.31 -8.90 -2.75
C GLU A 45 0.62 -9.73 -1.50
N ALA A 46 1.88 -10.15 -1.33
CA ALA A 46 2.34 -10.86 -0.14
C ALA A 46 2.12 -10.04 1.14
N TYR A 47 2.42 -8.74 1.11
CA TYR A 47 2.18 -7.84 2.22
C TYR A 47 0.68 -7.73 2.56
N ILE A 48 -0.18 -7.60 1.53
CA ILE A 48 -1.63 -7.54 1.72
C ILE A 48 -2.15 -8.83 2.34
N GLN A 49 -1.67 -9.97 1.84
CA GLN A 49 -2.05 -11.28 2.35
C GLN A 49 -1.63 -11.45 3.81
N ASP A 50 -0.39 -11.08 4.16
CA ASP A 50 0.10 -11.14 5.54
C ASP A 50 -0.72 -10.23 6.48
N ALA A 51 -1.09 -9.02 6.04
CA ALA A 51 -1.94 -8.12 6.81
C ALA A 51 -3.34 -8.71 7.05
N LEU A 52 -3.93 -9.34 6.03
CA LEU A 52 -5.22 -10.01 6.13
C LEU A 52 -5.16 -11.25 7.04
N ASP A 53 -4.06 -12.01 6.98
CA ASP A 53 -3.86 -13.18 7.83
C ASP A 53 -3.62 -12.79 9.29
N ALA A 54 -2.90 -11.69 9.55
CA ALA A 54 -2.77 -11.13 10.90
C ALA A 54 -4.15 -10.74 11.47
N LEU A 55 -4.94 -9.97 10.70
CA LEU A 55 -6.30 -9.59 11.07
C LEU A 55 -7.18 -10.81 11.36
N ARG A 56 -7.06 -11.85 10.53
CA ARG A 56 -7.80 -13.10 10.71
C ARG A 56 -7.36 -13.83 11.99
N CYS A 57 -6.07 -13.90 12.27
CA CYS A 57 -5.54 -14.53 13.48
C CYS A 57 -6.03 -13.82 14.74
N ASP A 58 -5.99 -12.49 14.78
CA ASP A 58 -6.48 -11.71 15.92
C ASP A 58 -7.98 -11.93 16.16
N ARG A 59 -8.75 -11.93 15.08
CA ARG A 59 -10.20 -12.22 15.14
C ARG A 59 -10.48 -13.64 15.68
N LEU A 60 -9.71 -14.64 15.26
CA LEU A 60 -9.84 -16.02 15.75
C LEU A 60 -9.40 -16.14 17.21
N ALA A 61 -8.43 -15.34 17.65
CA ALA A 61 -7.95 -15.29 19.02
C ALA A 61 -8.84 -14.43 19.95
N GLY A 62 -9.89 -13.80 19.42
CA GLY A 62 -10.77 -12.90 20.17
C GLY A 62 -10.09 -11.61 20.62
N ARG A 63 -9.04 -11.18 19.92
CA ARG A 63 -8.30 -9.94 20.18
C ARG A 63 -8.84 -8.80 19.34
N GLU A 64 -8.70 -7.59 19.83
CA GLU A 64 -8.94 -6.39 19.03
C GLU A 64 -7.82 -6.26 18.00
N PRO A 65 -8.13 -6.08 16.69
CA PRO A 65 -7.10 -5.92 15.67
C PRO A 65 -6.28 -4.66 15.90
N GLU A 66 -4.96 -4.80 15.91
CA GLU A 66 -4.04 -3.66 15.95
C GLU A 66 -3.61 -3.24 14.53
N ASP A 67 -3.03 -2.04 14.41
CA ASP A 67 -2.46 -1.56 13.15
C ASP A 67 -1.31 -2.47 12.69
N TYR A 68 -1.45 -3.03 11.49
CA TYR A 68 -0.42 -3.87 10.90
C TYR A 68 0.78 -3.04 10.45
N CYS A 69 1.90 -3.14 11.17
CA CYS A 69 3.09 -2.30 11.01
C CYS A 69 4.33 -3.05 10.46
N ALA A 70 4.15 -4.19 9.78
CA ALA A 70 5.30 -4.90 9.22
C ALA A 70 5.94 -4.13 8.04
N PRO A 71 7.24 -4.33 7.76
CA PRO A 71 7.83 -3.80 6.54
C PRO A 71 7.46 -4.66 5.32
N ASP A 72 7.11 -4.03 4.20
CA ASP A 72 7.02 -4.73 2.90
C ASP A 72 8.42 -4.82 2.27
N PRO A 73 9.04 -6.01 2.18
CA PRO A 73 10.38 -6.17 1.64
C PRO A 73 10.46 -5.89 0.13
N ASN A 74 9.32 -5.92 -0.58
CA ASN A 74 9.24 -5.70 -2.03
C ASN A 74 8.72 -4.30 -2.37
N ALA A 75 8.53 -3.41 -1.40
CA ALA A 75 8.09 -2.05 -1.65
C ALA A 75 9.11 -1.28 -2.49
N LYS A 76 8.65 -0.77 -3.64
CA LYS A 76 9.41 0.09 -4.55
C LYS A 76 8.86 1.49 -4.48
N ARG A 77 9.74 2.49 -4.58
CA ARG A 77 9.31 3.90 -4.58
C ARG A 77 8.65 4.24 -5.90
N ILE A 78 7.50 4.90 -5.86
CA ILE A 78 6.77 5.30 -7.06
C ILE A 78 7.12 6.74 -7.44
N ILE A 79 7.36 6.97 -8.72
CA ILE A 79 7.57 8.28 -9.35
C ILE A 79 6.32 8.61 -10.20
N TYR A 80 5.84 9.86 -10.16
CA TYR A 80 4.60 10.28 -10.81
C TYR A 80 4.69 11.68 -11.43
#